data_AF-A0A0V0RUK6-F1
#
_entry.id   AF-A0A0V0RUK6-F1
#
_cell.length_a   1.000
_cell.length_b   1.000
_cell.length_c   1.000
_cell.angle_alpha   90.00
_cell.angle_beta   90.00
_cell.angle_gamma   90.00
#
_symmetry.space_group_name_H-M   'P 1'
#
loop_
_entity.id
_entity.type
_entity.pdbx_description
1 polymer ?
#
loop_
_entity_poly.entity_id
_entity_poly.type
_entity_poly.pdbx_seq_one_letter_code
_entity_poly.pdbx_strand_id
1 'polypeptide(L)'
;MAPEIPLPPQPVLTRWGTWLSAVFYYVANITKIRETIIFFLEEEESAAVKIVHEIMQKESLRCDLVFITNFANFVLHLHFP
;
A
#
# COMPACT_ATOMS: atom_id res chain seq x y z
N MET A 1 -2.65 4.87 16.50
CA MET A 1 -1.37 4.61 15.78
C MET A 1 -0.79 3.28 16.25
N ALA A 2 -0.35 2.42 15.33
CA ALA A 2 0.41 1.21 15.67
C ALA A 2 1.91 1.56 15.70
N PRO A 3 2.53 1.68 16.89
CA PRO A 3 3.90 2.20 17.02
C PRO A 3 4.98 1.30 16.40
N GLU A 4 4.64 0.04 16.11
CA GLU A 4 5.57 -0.96 15.57
C GLU A 4 5.64 -0.99 14.04
N ILE A 5 4.75 -0.27 13.33
CA ILE A 5 4.79 -0.22 11.87
C ILE A 5 5.48 1.07 11.45
N PRO A 6 6.59 1.02 10.70
CA PRO A 6 7.22 2.21 10.16
C PRO A 6 6.25 2.94 9.22
N LEU A 7 6.36 4.26 9.12
CA LEU A 7 5.51 5.03 8.19
C LEU A 7 5.71 4.55 6.75
N PRO A 8 4.66 4.59 5.90
CA PRO A 8 4.81 4.27 4.49
C PRO A 8 5.86 5.18 3.84
N PRO A 9 6.73 4.64 2.97
CA PRO A 9 7.65 5.45 2.21
C PRO A 9 6.86 6.42 1.32
N GLN A 10 7.23 7.70 1.32
CA GLN A 10 6.54 8.68 0.48
C GLN A 10 6.89 8.43 -1.00
N PRO A 11 5.92 8.09 -1.86
CA PRO A 11 6.19 7.90 -3.27
C PRO A 11 6.54 9.25 -3.92
N VAL A 12 7.67 9.30 -4.61
CA VAL A 12 8.01 10.45 -5.47
C VAL A 12 7.36 10.18 -6.82
N LEU A 13 6.41 11.03 -7.22
CA LEU A 13 5.61 10.85 -8.45
C LEU A 13 6.48 10.57 -9.69
N THR A 14 7.67 11.16 -9.77
CA THR A 14 8.57 11.04 -10.92
C THR A 14 9.52 9.83 -10.87
N ARG A 15 9.49 9.01 -9.82
CA ARG A 15 10.42 7.88 -9.64
C ARG A 15 9.69 6.57 -9.34
N TRP A 16 9.49 5.76 -10.38
CA TRP A 16 8.83 4.44 -10.32
C TRP A 16 9.39 3.51 -9.24
N GLY A 17 10.69 3.58 -8.94
CA GLY A 17 11.28 2.78 -7.85
C GLY A 17 10.67 3.07 -6.48
N THR A 18 10.32 4.33 -6.19
CA THR A 18 9.69 4.70 -4.90
C THR A 18 8.24 4.23 -4.82
N TRP A 19 7.55 4.15 -5.96
CA TRP A 19 6.22 3.53 -6.03
C TRP A 19 6.29 2.03 -5.73
N LEU A 20 7.28 1.32 -6.27
CA LEU A 20 7.50 -0.10 -5.96
C LEU A 20 7.81 -0.33 -4.48
N SER A 21 8.65 0.51 -3.87
CA SER A 21 8.91 0.45 -2.42
C SER A 21 7.64 0.62 -1.60
N ALA A 22 6.74 1.53 -2.00
CA ALA A 22 5.43 1.68 -1.36
C ALA A 22 4.56 0.44 -1.54
N VAL A 23 4.50 -0.13 -2.75
CA VAL A 23 3.76 -1.37 -3.02
C VAL A 23 4.24 -2.51 -2.11
N PHE A 24 5.55 -2.74 -2.01
CA PHE A 24 6.10 -3.78 -1.13
C PHE A 24 5.74 -3.54 0.35
N TYR A 25 5.82 -2.29 0.81
CA TYR A 25 5.39 -1.91 2.16
C TYR A 25 3.90 -2.21 2.39
N TYR A 26 3.03 -1.84 1.43
CA TYR A 26 1.60 -2.09 1.55
C TYR A 26 1.29 -3.57 1.52
N VAL A 27 1.87 -4.37 0.62
CA VAL A 27 1.66 -5.84 0.58
C VAL A 27 1.94 -6.48 1.93
N ALA A 28 3.02 -6.07 2.60
CA ALA A 28 3.41 -6.61 3.90
C ALA A 28 2.49 -6.16 5.05
N ASN A 29 1.88 -4.98 4.95
CA ASN A 29 1.18 -4.34 6.09
C ASN A 29 -0.30 -4.02 5.83
N ILE A 30 -0.88 -4.39 4.68
CA ILE A 30 -2.19 -3.91 4.23
C ILE A 30 -3.30 -4.22 5.23
N THR A 31 -3.28 -5.39 5.87
CA THR A 31 -4.29 -5.79 6.87
C THR A 31 -4.26 -4.85 8.07
N LYS A 32 -3.09 -4.63 8.67
CA LYS A 32 -2.93 -3.79 9.87
C LYS A 32 -3.19 -2.32 9.55
N ILE A 33 -2.83 -1.87 8.35
CA ILE A 33 -3.15 -0.53 7.83
C ILE A 33 -4.67 -0.37 7.67
N ARG A 34 -5.35 -1.34 7.06
CA ARG A 34 -6.81 -1.32 6.89
C ARG A 34 -7.54 -1.27 8.22
N GLU A 35 -7.14 -2.10 9.19
CA GLU A 35 -7.68 -2.07 10.55
C GLU A 35 -7.48 -0.72 11.21
N THR A 36 -6.28 -0.13 11.09
CA THR A 36 -5.97 1.18 11.64
C THR A 36 -6.82 2.27 11.00
N ILE A 37 -7.00 2.25 9.68
CA ILE A 37 -7.83 3.23 8.97
C ILE A 37 -9.29 3.10 9.42
N ILE A 38 -9.83 1.89 9.45
CA ILE A 38 -11.22 1.66 9.86
C ILE A 38 -11.44 2.10 11.31
N PHE A 39 -10.54 1.74 12.23
CA PHE A 39 -10.72 2.02 13.65
C PHE A 39 -10.47 3.48 14.04
N PHE A 40 -9.49 4.15 13.41
CA PHE A 40 -9.08 5.50 13.81
C PHE A 40 -9.66 6.63 12.95
N LEU A 41 -10.21 6.33 11.78
CA LEU A 41 -10.71 7.34 10.84
C LEU A 41 -12.22 7.22 10.53
N GLU A 42 -12.96 6.44 11.32
CA GLU A 42 -14.40 6.21 11.12
C GLU A 42 -15.24 7.50 11.17
N GLU A 43 -14.89 8.43 12.07
CA GLU A 43 -15.63 9.69 12.26
C GLU A 43 -15.08 10.86 11.41
N GLU A 44 -14.04 10.63 10.61
CA GLU A 44 -13.42 11.68 9.80
C GLU A 44 -14.17 11.93 8.48
N GLU A 45 -14.79 13.11 8.34
CA GLU A 45 -15.57 13.47 7.15
C GLU A 45 -14.73 13.91 5.94
N SER A 46 -13.39 13.94 6.08
CA SER A 46 -12.47 14.35 5.03
C SER A 46 -12.66 13.56 3.74
N ALA A 47 -12.66 14.27 2.60
CA ALA A 47 -12.74 13.64 1.28
C ALA A 47 -11.60 12.63 1.05
N ALA A 48 -10.42 12.87 1.60
CA ALA A 48 -9.29 11.95 1.50
C ALA A 48 -9.54 10.65 2.26
N VAL A 49 -10.17 10.72 3.44
CA VAL A 49 -10.51 9.54 4.25
C VAL A 49 -11.55 8.69 3.53
N LYS A 50 -12.58 9.31 2.95
CA LYS A 50 -13.60 8.60 2.15
C LYS A 50 -12.97 7.82 0.98
N ILE A 51 -12.08 8.45 0.22
CA ILE A 51 -11.35 7.80 -0.88
C ILE A 51 -10.53 6.60 -0.36
N VAL A 52 -9.83 6.77 0.76
CA VAL A 52 -9.03 5.70 1.34
C VAL A 52 -9.91 4.53 1.80
N HIS A 53 -11.07 4.80 2.42
CA HIS A 53 -12.03 3.76 2.77
C HIS A 53 -12.53 2.99 1.55
N GLU A 54 -12.92 3.69 0.48
CA GLU A 54 -13.34 3.06 -0.78
C GLU A 54 -12.24 2.18 -1.38
N ILE A 55 -10.99 2.67 -1.40
CA ILE A 55 -9.84 1.89 -1.89
C ILE A 55 -9.65 0.65 -1.01
N MET A 56 -9.66 0.80 0.30
CA MET A 56 -9.42 -0.29 1.25
C MET A 56 -10.51 -1.37 1.22
N GLN A 57 -11.73 -1.03 0.80
CA GLN A 57 -12.83 -1.98 0.64
C GLN A 57 -12.76 -2.79 -0.67
N LYS A 58 -11.96 -2.38 -1.66
CA LYS A 58 -11.81 -3.13 -2.92
C LYS A 58 -11.24 -4.53 -2.66
N GLU A 59 -12.01 -5.55 -3.00
CA GLU A 59 -11.58 -6.95 -2.91
C GLU A 59 -10.35 -7.22 -3.79
N SER A 60 -10.26 -6.54 -4.94
CA SER A 60 -9.12 -6.69 -5.87
C SER A 60 -7.82 -6.13 -5.31
N LEU A 61 -7.85 -5.19 -4.36
CA LEU A 61 -6.67 -4.42 -3.94
C LEU A 61 -5.50 -5.32 -3.54
N ARG A 62 -5.80 -6.39 -2.79
CA ARG A 62 -4.77 -7.35 -2.37
C ARG A 62 -4.20 -8.11 -3.56
N CYS A 63 -5.04 -8.54 -4.48
CA CYS A 63 -4.63 -9.24 -5.70
C CYS A 63 -3.77 -8.31 -6.59
N ASP A 64 -4.17 -7.05 -6.75
CA ASP A 64 -3.46 -6.04 -7.52
C ASP A 64 -2.07 -5.78 -6.94
N LEU A 65 -1.98 -5.62 -5.61
CA LEU A 65 -0.70 -5.43 -4.90
C LEU A 65 0.24 -6.63 -5.05
N VAL A 66 -0.29 -7.86 -4.93
CA VAL A 66 0.50 -9.10 -5.12
C VAL A 66 0.96 -9.25 -6.57
N PHE A 67 0.08 -8.94 -7.53
CA PHE A 67 0.42 -8.99 -8.94
C PHE A 67 1.58 -8.06 -9.29
N ILE A 68 1.51 -6.80 -8.86
CA ILE A 68 2.57 -5.81 -9.09
C ILE A 68 3.88 -6.26 -8.42
N THR A 69 3.81 -6.80 -7.21
CA THR A 69 4.97 -7.32 -6.48
C THR A 69 5.66 -8.45 -7.23
N ASN A 70 4.89 -9.42 -7.71
CA ASN A 70 5.41 -10.57 -8.46
C ASN A 70 6.03 -10.12 -9.78
N PHE A 71 5.37 -9.21 -10.51
CA PHE A 71 5.90 -8.64 -11.74
C PHE A 71 7.22 -7.89 -11.49
N ALA A 72 7.29 -7.06 -10.45
CA ALA A 72 8.50 -6.32 -10.11
C ALA A 72 9.66 -7.26 -9.75
N ASN A 73 9.40 -8.30 -8.94
CA ASN A 73 10.41 -9.30 -8.58
C ASN A 73 10.91 -10.08 -9.79
N PHE A 74 10.01 -10.46 -10.70
CA PHE A 74 10.37 -11.12 -11.95
C PHE A 74 11.30 -10.24 -12.81
N VAL A 75 10.95 -8.97 -13.00
CA VAL A 75 11.78 -8.02 -13.77
C VAL A 75 13.14 -7.82 -13.12
N LEU A 76 13.21 -7.68 -11.79
CA LEU A 76 14.47 -7.54 -11.06
C LEU A 76 15.36 -8.79 -11.21
N HIS A 77 14.77 -9.98 -11.13
CA HIS A 77 15.49 -11.25 -11.26
C HIS A 77 16.03 -11.47 -12.69
N LEU A 78 15.34 -10.98 -13.72
CA LEU A 78 15.84 -11.01 -15.10
C LEU A 78 17.00 -10.03 -15.35
N HIS A 79 17.06 -8.93 -14.59
CA HIS A 79 18.07 -7.89 -14.79
C HIS A 79 19.34 -8.12 -13.96
N PHE A 80 19.28 -8.99 -12.95
CA PHE A 80 20.39 -9.39 -12.08
C PHE A 80 20.28 -10.90 -11.76
N PRO A 81 20.85 -11.79 -12.60
CA PRO A 81 20.91 -13.22 -12.34
C PRO A 81 21.87 -13.60 -11.20
#